data_AF-A0A5S5DA52-F1
#
_entry.id   AF-A0A5S5DA52-F1
#
_cell.length_a   1.000
_cell.length_b   1.000
_cell.length_c   1.000
_cell.angle_alpha   90.00
_cell.angle_beta   90.00
_cell.angle_gamma   90.00
#
_symmetry.space_group_name_H-M   'P 1'
#
loop_
_entity.id
_entity.type
_entity.pdbx_description
1 polymer ?
#
loop_
_entity_poly.entity_id
_entity_poly.type
_entity_poly.pdbx_seq_one_letter_code
_entity_poly.pdbx_strand_id
1 'polypeptide(L)'
;MSEGLFRILDEDGLIGFANMNGKVIVSQRFTQVNSFRDGRAIFCQGCKVGSYLKFHDENARGELLQIIGRLQDTVIIQRKVRYGMINTKGDTVLQPIYDRIDDFKDSIALVYKDGRAFYIDRQGNEVAYDPKKHPNQKPLDPHISKRIKYIDSWESLLKD
;
A
#
# COMPACT_ATOMS: atom_id res chain seq x y z
N MET A 1 -10.69 14.51 -3.79
CA MET A 1 -9.82 15.48 -4.48
C MET A 1 -8.43 15.35 -3.88
N SER A 2 -7.37 15.27 -4.69
CA SER A 2 -6.02 15.32 -4.16
C SER A 2 -5.80 16.70 -3.55
N GLU A 3 -5.10 16.77 -2.43
CA GLU A 3 -5.04 17.92 -1.53
C GLU A 3 -4.23 19.10 -2.10
N GLY A 4 -4.62 19.61 -3.28
CA GLY A 4 -3.89 20.60 -4.04
C GLY A 4 -2.59 20.09 -4.68
N LEU A 5 -2.29 18.78 -4.55
CA LEU A 5 -1.12 18.13 -5.13
C LEU A 5 -1.52 17.15 -6.23
N PHE A 6 -0.83 17.16 -7.36
CA PHE A 6 -0.98 16.17 -8.41
C PHE A 6 0.34 15.45 -8.67
N ARG A 7 0.24 14.20 -9.16
CA ARG A 7 1.41 13.39 -9.47
C ARG A 7 2.10 13.93 -10.72
N ILE A 8 3.42 13.98 -10.67
CA ILE A 8 4.30 14.24 -11.81
C ILE A 8 5.21 13.03 -12.00
N LEU A 9 5.66 12.81 -13.23
CA LEU A 9 6.55 11.72 -13.60
C LEU A 9 7.83 12.31 -14.20
N ASP A 10 8.96 11.64 -14.02
CA ASP A 10 10.19 11.89 -14.78
C ASP A 10 10.33 10.88 -15.93
N GLU A 11 11.45 10.94 -16.64
CA GLU A 11 11.74 10.08 -17.79
C GLU A 11 11.85 8.59 -17.41
N ASP A 12 12.22 8.30 -16.15
CA ASP A 12 12.31 6.95 -15.60
C ASP A 12 10.95 6.43 -15.05
N GLY A 13 9.90 7.27 -15.11
CA GLY A 13 8.57 6.95 -14.61
C GLY A 13 8.46 6.97 -13.08
N LEU A 14 9.41 7.60 -12.38
CA LEU A 14 9.32 7.82 -10.94
C LEU A 14 8.33 8.93 -10.66
N ILE A 15 7.53 8.72 -9.62
CA ILE A 15 6.46 9.61 -9.20
C ILE A 15 6.99 10.63 -8.19
N GLY A 16 6.66 11.88 -8.45
CA GLY A 16 6.77 13.02 -7.54
C GLY A 16 5.42 13.73 -7.41
N PHE A 17 5.39 14.88 -6.73
CA PHE A 17 4.19 15.70 -6.57
C PHE A 17 4.48 17.17 -6.80
N ALA A 18 3.61 17.83 -7.56
CA ALA A 18 3.57 19.29 -7.72
C ALA A 18 2.26 19.86 -7.19
N ASN A 19 2.28 21.12 -6.78
CA ASN A 19 1.06 21.86 -6.45
C ASN A 19 0.39 22.43 -7.71
N MET A 20 -0.82 22.95 -7.56
CA MET A 20 -1.61 23.52 -8.68
C MET A 20 -0.94 24.71 -9.40
N ASN A 21 0.10 25.33 -8.84
CA ASN A 21 0.88 26.37 -9.49
C ASN A 21 2.07 25.81 -10.31
N GLY A 22 2.18 24.49 -10.42
CA GLY A 22 3.28 23.80 -11.12
C GLY A 22 4.57 23.69 -10.29
N LYS A 23 4.60 24.14 -9.04
CA LYS A 23 5.79 24.00 -8.19
C LYS A 23 5.91 22.55 -7.71
N VAL A 24 7.06 21.93 -7.97
CA VAL A 24 7.42 20.62 -7.40
C VAL A 24 7.54 20.74 -5.88
N ILE A 25 6.75 19.94 -5.16
CA ILE A 25 6.76 19.85 -3.69
C ILE A 25 7.55 18.63 -3.24
N VAL A 26 7.36 17.50 -3.93
CA VAL A 26 8.11 16.27 -3.69
C VAL A 26 8.73 15.85 -5.01
N SER A 27 10.06 15.78 -5.05
CA SER A 27 10.78 15.33 -6.24
C SER A 27 10.44 13.87 -6.56
N GLN A 28 10.55 13.52 -7.84
CA GLN A 28 10.33 12.18 -8.36
C GLN A 28 11.30 11.20 -7.70
N ARG A 29 10.76 10.30 -6.88
CA ARG A 29 11.57 9.31 -6.15
C ARG A 29 10.80 8.03 -5.82
N PHE A 30 9.53 7.96 -6.18
CA PHE A 30 8.66 6.84 -5.85
C PHE A 30 8.31 6.05 -7.08
N THR A 31 8.67 4.78 -7.10
CA THR A 31 8.15 3.85 -8.12
C THR A 31 6.64 3.66 -8.01
N GLN A 32 6.12 3.65 -6.78
CA GLN A 32 4.69 3.69 -6.49
C GLN A 32 4.44 4.50 -5.23
N VAL A 33 3.44 5.38 -5.30
CA VAL A 33 2.93 6.15 -4.17
C VAL A 33 1.48 6.52 -4.44
N ASN A 34 0.63 6.39 -3.43
CA ASN A 34 -0.78 6.75 -3.52
C ASN A 34 -0.96 8.27 -3.64
N SER A 35 -2.14 8.71 -4.07
CA SER A 35 -2.46 10.14 -4.03
C SER A 35 -2.71 10.53 -2.58
N PHE A 36 -2.41 11.79 -2.25
CA PHE A 36 -2.66 12.31 -0.92
C PHE A 36 -4.15 12.20 -0.53
N ARG A 37 -4.40 11.65 0.65
CA ARG A 37 -5.70 11.62 1.35
C ARG A 37 -5.43 11.93 2.82
N ASP A 38 -6.11 12.94 3.36
CA ASP A 38 -5.96 13.43 4.73
C ASP A 38 -4.50 13.71 5.15
N GLY A 39 -3.78 14.43 4.30
CA GLY A 39 -2.42 14.90 4.50
C GLY A 39 -1.34 13.88 4.15
N ARG A 40 -1.69 12.68 3.65
CA ARG A 40 -0.75 11.55 3.59
C ARG A 40 -0.87 10.67 2.36
N ALA A 41 0.25 10.04 2.02
CA ALA A 41 0.33 9.08 0.94
C ALA A 41 1.17 7.86 1.36
N ILE A 42 0.63 6.67 1.12
CA ILE A 42 1.36 5.41 1.28
C ILE A 42 2.27 5.23 0.07
N PHE A 43 3.54 4.93 0.30
CA PHE A 43 4.51 4.66 -0.76
C PHE A 43 5.09 3.26 -0.59
N CYS A 44 5.55 2.71 -1.70
CA CYS A 44 6.19 1.41 -1.76
C CYS A 44 7.69 1.53 -2.00
N GLN A 45 8.48 0.78 -1.24
CA GLN A 45 9.88 0.49 -1.49
C GLN A 45 10.02 -0.95 -2.00
N GLY A 46 10.81 -1.14 -3.07
CA GLY A 46 10.98 -2.45 -3.73
C GLY A 46 9.94 -2.77 -4.81
N CYS A 47 8.91 -1.92 -4.98
CA CYS A 47 8.03 -2.01 -6.15
C CYS A 47 8.82 -1.71 -7.44
N LYS A 48 8.48 -2.42 -8.52
CA LYS A 48 9.05 -2.20 -9.85
C LYS A 48 8.25 -1.18 -10.65
N VAL A 49 8.94 -0.35 -11.43
CA VAL A 49 8.33 0.63 -12.35
C VAL A 49 7.46 -0.12 -13.36
N GLY A 50 6.30 0.44 -13.67
CA GLY A 50 5.39 -0.17 -14.63
C GLY A 50 4.55 -1.33 -14.11
N SER A 51 4.66 -1.75 -12.85
CA SER A 51 3.68 -2.71 -12.29
C SER A 51 2.24 -2.20 -12.44
N TYR A 52 1.98 -0.90 -12.26
CA TYR A 52 0.67 -0.29 -12.53
C TYR A 52 0.27 -0.29 -14.02
N LEU A 53 1.23 -0.37 -14.95
CA LEU A 53 1.03 -0.36 -16.41
C LEU A 53 1.09 -1.76 -17.05
N LYS A 54 1.72 -2.74 -16.39
CA LYS A 54 1.92 -4.11 -16.91
C LYS A 54 0.73 -5.03 -16.68
N PHE A 55 -0.27 -4.60 -15.92
CA PHE A 55 -1.55 -5.32 -15.76
C PHE A 55 -2.46 -5.20 -17.01
N HIS A 56 -1.96 -4.68 -18.14
CA HIS A 56 -2.69 -4.52 -19.40
C HIS A 56 -2.52 -5.71 -20.37
N ASP A 57 -1.79 -6.76 -20.01
CA ASP A 57 -1.99 -8.07 -20.66
C ASP A 57 -3.26 -8.69 -20.06
N GLU A 58 -4.35 -8.65 -20.83
CA GLU A 58 -5.67 -9.11 -20.40
C GLU A 58 -5.67 -10.59 -20.01
N ASN A 59 -4.84 -11.43 -20.66
CA ASN A 59 -4.76 -12.86 -20.36
C ASN A 59 -4.07 -13.11 -19.02
N ALA A 60 -2.89 -12.52 -18.82
CA ALA A 60 -2.15 -12.63 -17.57
C ALA A 60 -2.95 -12.05 -16.39
N ARG A 61 -3.66 -10.93 -16.61
CA ARG A 61 -4.56 -10.34 -15.62
C ARG A 61 -5.73 -11.28 -15.31
N GLY A 62 -6.33 -11.90 -16.33
CA GLY A 62 -7.44 -12.84 -16.17
C GLY A 62 -7.07 -14.08 -15.35
N GLU A 63 -5.94 -14.71 -15.66
CA GLU A 63 -5.43 -15.87 -14.91
C GLU A 63 -5.10 -15.50 -13.45
N LEU A 64 -4.40 -14.38 -13.25
CA LEU A 64 -4.09 -13.89 -11.91
C LEU A 64 -5.37 -13.59 -11.11
N LEU A 65 -6.37 -12.97 -11.72
CA LEU A 65 -7.66 -12.71 -11.06
C LEU A 65 -8.40 -14.00 -10.71
N GLN A 66 -8.37 -15.03 -11.56
CA GLN A 66 -8.93 -16.34 -11.21
C GLN A 66 -8.22 -16.97 -10.00
N ILE A 67 -6.88 -16.93 -9.97
CA ILE A 67 -6.10 -17.48 -8.84
C ILE A 67 -6.40 -16.69 -7.56
N ILE A 68 -6.39 -15.37 -7.61
CA ILE A 68 -6.77 -14.51 -6.47
C ILE A 68 -8.20 -14.84 -6.01
N GLY A 69 -9.13 -15.08 -6.94
CA GLY A 69 -10.49 -15.49 -6.63
C GLY A 69 -10.59 -16.84 -5.91
N ARG A 70 -9.68 -17.79 -6.18
CA ARG A 70 -9.57 -19.06 -5.42
C ARG A 70 -8.95 -18.86 -4.04
N LEU A 71 -8.12 -17.84 -3.88
CA LEU A 71 -7.37 -17.52 -2.66
C LEU A 71 -8.10 -16.53 -1.74
N GLN A 72 -9.43 -16.41 -1.82
CA GLN A 72 -10.25 -15.40 -1.12
C GLN A 72 -9.88 -15.16 0.35
N ASP A 73 -9.50 -16.21 1.08
CA ASP A 73 -9.14 -16.13 2.49
C ASP A 73 -7.64 -15.94 2.76
N THR A 74 -6.79 -15.87 1.74
CA THR A 74 -5.33 -15.74 1.85
C THR A 74 -4.90 -14.28 1.75
N VAL A 75 -3.98 -13.86 2.63
CA VAL A 75 -3.28 -12.59 2.50
C VAL A 75 -1.97 -12.83 1.75
N ILE A 76 -1.91 -12.39 0.50
CA ILE A 76 -0.71 -12.51 -0.32
C ILE A 76 0.19 -11.31 -0.08
N ILE A 77 1.44 -11.56 0.30
CA ILE A 77 2.44 -10.54 0.61
C ILE A 77 3.68 -10.77 -0.26
N GLN A 78 4.16 -9.72 -0.92
CA GLN A 78 5.42 -9.79 -1.66
C GLN A 78 6.62 -9.57 -0.73
N ARG A 79 7.53 -10.54 -0.64
CA ARG A 79 8.65 -10.52 0.33
C ARG A 79 9.60 -9.33 0.18
N LYS A 80 9.79 -8.85 -1.04
CA LYS A 80 10.76 -7.80 -1.38
C LYS A 80 10.15 -6.40 -1.37
N VAL A 81 8.88 -6.29 -0.98
CA VAL A 81 8.15 -5.03 -0.94
C VAL A 81 7.93 -4.61 0.50
N ARG A 82 8.10 -3.32 0.76
CA ARG A 82 7.78 -2.68 2.03
C ARG A 82 7.03 -1.38 1.80
N TYR A 83 6.11 -1.06 2.70
CA TYR A 83 5.28 0.13 2.63
C TYR A 83 5.58 1.09 3.77
N GLY A 84 5.68 2.36 3.42
CA GLY A 84 5.79 3.48 4.35
C GLY A 84 4.76 4.55 4.03
N MET A 85 4.83 5.68 4.73
CA MET A 85 3.90 6.79 4.54
C MET A 85 4.66 8.11 4.57
N ILE A 86 4.29 9.03 3.68
CA ILE A 86 4.79 10.41 3.67
C ILE A 86 3.67 11.41 3.98
N ASN A 87 4.05 12.60 4.45
CA ASN A 87 3.18 13.77 4.53
C ASN A 87 3.19 14.57 3.22
N THR A 88 2.37 15.63 3.13
CA THR A 88 2.28 16.52 1.95
C THR A 88 3.55 17.31 1.63
N LYS A 89 4.52 17.37 2.55
CA LYS A 89 5.86 17.93 2.30
C LYS A 89 6.83 16.90 1.74
N GLY A 90 6.43 15.63 1.67
CA GLY A 90 7.28 14.51 1.27
C GLY A 90 8.11 13.92 2.41
N ASP A 91 7.91 14.34 3.65
CA ASP A 91 8.62 13.77 4.81
C ASP A 91 8.04 12.40 5.15
N THR A 92 8.92 11.44 5.44
CA THR A 92 8.51 10.11 5.89
C THR A 92 7.90 10.18 7.29
N VAL A 93 6.61 9.87 7.39
CA VAL A 93 5.85 9.72 8.65
C VAL A 93 5.94 8.29 9.16
N LEU A 94 5.85 7.30 8.26
CA LEU A 94 6.09 5.89 8.58
C LEU A 94 7.21 5.35 7.73
N GLN A 95 8.22 4.79 8.39
CA GLN A 95 9.31 4.10 7.71
C GLN A 95 8.77 2.92 6.89
N PRO A 96 9.38 2.59 5.75
CA PRO A 96 8.94 1.51 4.88
C PRO A 96 9.36 0.15 5.46
N ILE A 97 8.69 -0.25 6.54
CA ILE A 97 8.97 -1.50 7.28
C ILE A 97 7.77 -2.45 7.30
N TYR A 98 6.62 -2.02 6.78
CA TYR A 98 5.40 -2.82 6.78
C TYR A 98 5.32 -3.66 5.52
N ASP A 99 4.91 -4.92 5.66
CA ASP A 99 4.63 -5.82 4.55
C ASP A 99 3.41 -5.35 3.73
N ARG A 100 2.46 -4.71 4.41
CA ARG A 100 1.24 -4.11 3.83
C ARG A 100 0.65 -3.09 4.80
N ILE A 101 0.08 -2.02 4.26
CA ILE A 101 -0.71 -1.02 4.99
C ILE A 101 -2.04 -0.88 4.26
N ASP A 102 -3.16 -1.21 4.92
CA ASP A 102 -4.50 -0.95 4.38
C ASP A 102 -4.89 0.53 4.54
N ASP A 103 -5.96 0.96 3.88
CA ASP A 103 -6.50 2.31 4.01
C ASP A 103 -6.84 2.63 5.47
N PHE A 104 -6.51 3.85 5.89
CA PHE A 104 -6.93 4.38 7.19
C PHE A 104 -8.45 4.58 7.22
N LYS A 105 -9.11 4.03 8.24
CA LYS A 105 -10.53 4.24 8.57
C LYS A 105 -10.64 4.54 10.05
N ASP A 106 -11.46 5.52 10.40
CA ASP A 106 -11.58 6.01 11.79
C ASP A 106 -10.22 6.28 12.44
N SER A 107 -9.29 6.82 11.65
CA SER A 107 -7.90 7.14 12.02
C SER A 107 -6.98 5.99 12.39
N ILE A 108 -7.36 4.73 12.14
CA ILE A 108 -6.49 3.57 12.28
C ILE A 108 -6.38 2.80 10.95
N ALA A 109 -5.29 2.04 10.78
CA ALA A 109 -5.09 1.17 9.62
C ALA A 109 -4.66 -0.23 10.07
N LEU A 110 -5.16 -1.25 9.38
CA LEU A 110 -4.62 -2.61 9.52
C LEU A 110 -3.28 -2.67 8.81
N VAL A 111 -2.25 -3.13 9.51
CA VAL A 111 -0.93 -3.36 8.94
C VAL A 111 -0.50 -4.79 9.11
N TYR A 112 0.35 -5.23 8.19
CA TYR A 112 1.05 -6.49 8.26
C TYR A 112 2.53 -6.20 8.43
N LYS A 113 3.16 -6.86 9.39
CA LYS A 113 4.59 -6.75 9.64
C LYS A 113 5.10 -8.02 10.31
N ASP A 114 6.14 -8.62 9.76
CA ASP A 114 6.85 -9.77 10.33
C ASP A 114 5.89 -10.93 10.66
N GLY A 115 4.92 -11.18 9.77
CA GLY A 115 3.93 -12.25 9.91
C GLY A 115 2.81 -11.98 10.94
N ARG A 116 2.77 -10.78 11.52
CA ARG A 116 1.68 -10.32 12.38
C ARG A 116 0.78 -9.35 11.63
N ALA A 117 -0.48 -9.29 12.07
CA ALA A 117 -1.42 -8.27 11.67
C ALA A 117 -1.91 -7.53 12.91
N PHE A 118 -1.94 -6.20 12.86
CA PHE A 118 -2.37 -5.34 13.98
C PHE A 118 -2.79 -3.96 13.48
N TYR A 119 -3.45 -3.19 14.33
CA TYR A 119 -3.85 -1.82 14.00
C TYR A 119 -2.78 -0.82 14.40
N ILE A 120 -2.53 0.17 13.57
CA ILE A 120 -1.76 1.36 13.94
C ILE A 120 -2.60 2.62 13.81
N ASP A 121 -2.29 3.61 14.62
CA ASP A 121 -2.73 4.97 14.39
C ASP A 121 -1.95 5.63 13.25
N ARG A 122 -2.34 6.87 13.03
CA ARG A 122 -1.81 7.78 12.04
C ARG A 122 -0.32 8.15 12.27
N GLN A 123 0.24 7.92 13.45
CA GLN A 123 1.64 8.18 13.81
C GLN A 123 2.47 6.89 13.83
N GLY A 124 1.84 5.73 13.63
CA GLY A 124 2.49 4.42 13.63
C GLY A 124 2.47 3.71 14.97
N ASN A 125 1.74 4.23 15.96
CA ASN A 125 1.59 3.57 17.24
C ASN A 125 0.60 2.42 17.09
N GLU A 126 0.90 1.26 17.67
CA GLU A 126 -0.05 0.14 17.72
C GLU A 126 -1.27 0.52 18.59
N VAL A 127 -2.47 0.21 18.10
CA VAL A 127 -3.75 0.57 18.76
C VAL A 127 -4.60 -0.68 18.94
N ALA A 128 -5.22 -0.81 20.11
CA ALA A 128 -6.23 -1.84 20.34
C ALA A 128 -7.53 -1.48 19.59
N TYR A 129 -8.10 -2.46 18.87
CA TYR A 129 -9.38 -2.26 18.19
C TYR A 129 -10.52 -2.08 19.21
N ASP A 130 -11.26 -0.98 19.07
CA ASP A 130 -12.49 -0.70 19.81
C ASP A 130 -13.62 -0.42 18.82
N PRO A 131 -14.65 -1.29 18.72
CA PRO A 131 -15.73 -1.11 17.75
C PRO A 131 -16.57 0.14 18.01
N LYS A 132 -16.57 0.71 19.23
CA LYS A 132 -17.27 1.96 19.52
C LYS A 132 -16.51 3.16 18.98
N LYS A 133 -15.17 3.09 18.95
CA LYS A 133 -14.30 4.17 18.42
C LYS A 133 -14.05 4.04 16.93
N HIS A 134 -14.10 2.81 16.40
CA HIS A 134 -13.75 2.50 15.01
C HIS A 134 -14.85 1.69 14.29
N PRO A 135 -16.08 2.22 14.19
CA PRO A 135 -17.23 1.49 13.64
C PRO A 135 -17.11 1.16 12.14
N ASN A 136 -16.28 1.88 11.38
CA ASN A 136 -16.02 1.64 9.95
C ASN A 136 -14.84 0.71 9.71
N GLN A 137 -14.14 0.30 10.77
CA GLN A 137 -13.06 -0.66 10.71
C GLN A 137 -13.58 -2.07 11.05
N LYS A 138 -13.13 -3.08 10.31
CA LYS A 138 -13.50 -4.47 10.61
C LYS A 138 -12.70 -4.97 11.82
N PRO A 139 -13.25 -5.84 12.68
CA PRO A 139 -12.44 -6.50 13.70
C PRO A 139 -11.33 -7.33 13.04
N LEU A 140 -10.18 -7.40 13.70
CA LEU A 140 -9.09 -8.25 13.25
C LEU A 140 -9.50 -9.72 13.42
N ASP A 141 -9.37 -10.52 12.36
CA ASP A 141 -9.49 -11.97 12.49
C ASP A 141 -8.30 -12.52 13.30
N PRO A 142 -8.52 -13.19 14.44
CA PRO A 142 -7.45 -13.76 15.25
C PRO A 142 -6.63 -14.85 14.53
N HIS A 143 -7.13 -15.40 13.42
CA HIS A 143 -6.45 -16.42 12.62
C HIS A 143 -5.81 -15.88 11.33
N ILE A 144 -5.84 -14.57 11.11
CA ILE A 144 -5.33 -13.95 9.88
C ILE A 144 -3.87 -14.31 9.59
N SER A 145 -3.03 -14.45 10.63
CA SER A 145 -1.62 -14.80 10.48
C SER A 145 -1.39 -16.18 9.87
N LYS A 146 -2.30 -17.13 10.08
CA LYS A 146 -2.26 -18.48 9.48
C LYS A 146 -2.53 -18.46 7.98
N ARG A 147 -3.10 -17.36 7.48
CA ARG A 147 -3.54 -17.18 6.10
C ARG A 147 -2.60 -16.28 5.30
N ILE A 148 -1.49 -15.84 5.90
CA ILE A 148 -0.47 -15.07 5.21
C ILE A 148 0.38 -16.01 4.35
N LYS A 149 0.46 -15.73 3.04
CA LYS A 149 1.38 -16.38 2.12
C LYS A 149 2.31 -15.34 1.52
N TYR A 150 3.60 -15.65 1.59
CA TYR A 150 4.63 -14.79 1.03
C TYR A 150 5.06 -15.29 -0.35
N ILE A 151 5.11 -14.39 -1.32
CA ILE A 151 5.54 -14.64 -2.70
C ILE A 151 6.74 -13.79 -3.06
N ASP A 152 7.56 -14.26 -3.99
CA ASP A 152 8.67 -13.47 -4.54
C ASP A 152 8.21 -12.55 -5.67
N SER A 153 7.21 -12.98 -6.43
CA SER A 153 6.59 -12.21 -7.50
C SER A 153 5.19 -12.75 -7.82
N TRP A 154 4.32 -11.95 -8.45
CA TRP A 154 2.96 -12.39 -8.81
C TRP A 154 2.97 -13.55 -9.80
N GLU A 155 4.00 -13.64 -10.64
CA GLU A 155 4.23 -14.75 -11.56
C GLU A 155 4.49 -16.07 -10.83
N SER A 156 4.91 -16.05 -9.55
CA SER A 156 5.05 -17.30 -8.79
C SER A 156 3.71 -17.96 -8.48
N LEU A 157 2.60 -17.22 -8.54
CA LEU A 157 1.25 -17.78 -8.36
C LEU A 157 0.75 -18.49 -9.62
N LEU A 158 1.32 -18.21 -10.79
CA LEU A 158 0.93 -18.79 -12.08
C LEU A 158 1.62 -20.13 -12.36
N LYS A 159 2.54 -20.57 -11.51
CA LYS A 159 3.38 -21.76 -11.72
C LYS A 159 2.83 -23.04 -11.07
N ASP A 160 1.70 -22.94 -10.38
CA ASP A 160 1.05 -24.05 -9.67
C ASP A 160 -0.28 -24.45 -10.33
#